data_AF-A0A2G5TTJ6-F1
#
_entry.id   AF-A0A2G5TTJ6-F1
#
_cell.length_a   1.000
_cell.length_b   1.000
_cell.length_c   1.000
_cell.angle_alpha   90.00
_cell.angle_beta   90.00
_cell.angle_gamma   90.00
#
_symmetry.space_group_name_H-M   'P 1'
#
loop_
_entity.id
_entity.type
_entity.pdbx_description
1 polymer ?
#
loop_
_entity_poly.entity_id
_entity_poly.type
_entity_poly.pdbx_seq_one_letter_code
_entity_poly.pdbx_strand_id
1 'polypeptide(L)'
;MIILFLACLAIGSASGQEDAAIIAPIKPLPVKPVLPAITCANVLCIMNSTCVMYEALNGKMKPYCLPIDYKNTCAYTKCKCFEKCVMVEVTCVTTPCYPVPECRPRRIVRPPIKPLPTDPLPIGRKKRQADDLSLDNPLPVVPVNPCDTVKCAAGTQCVLHDAVCRRPPCNPIPSCEPIRCPEKNQEWLECGPFFCPKRCGQEQVMCKAMCRPGCFCKKGFCLNKSGKCVPDKNCGILNE
;
A
#
# COMPACT_ATOMS: atom_id res chain seq x y z
N MET A 1 -2.58 -59.92 64.06
CA MET A 1 -3.71 -60.35 64.92
C MET A 1 -4.43 -59.07 65.36
N ILE A 2 -5.73 -58.80 65.23
CA ILE A 2 -6.97 -59.51 64.87
C ILE A 2 -7.99 -58.36 64.60
N ILE A 3 -8.48 -58.18 63.37
CA ILE A 3 -9.89 -58.24 62.90
C ILE A 3 -10.99 -58.01 63.98
N LEU A 4 -11.86 -57.01 63.78
CA LEU A 4 -13.33 -57.05 64.05
C LEU A 4 -13.97 -55.74 63.54
N PHE A 5 -14.61 -55.71 62.36
CA PHE A 5 -16.02 -56.03 62.06
C PHE A 5 -17.06 -55.19 62.79
N LEU A 6 -17.87 -54.44 62.02
CA LEU A 6 -19.32 -54.13 62.17
C LEU A 6 -19.65 -53.10 61.06
N ALA A 7 -20.09 -53.48 59.85
CA ALA A 7 -21.41 -53.96 59.44
C ALA A 7 -22.56 -52.95 59.65
N CYS A 8 -22.95 -52.24 58.59
CA CYS A 8 -24.33 -51.79 58.37
C CYS A 8 -24.76 -52.20 56.96
N LEU A 9 -25.89 -52.91 56.91
CA LEU A 9 -26.49 -53.59 55.78
C LEU A 9 -27.48 -52.70 55.02
N ALA A 10 -27.56 -52.99 53.72
CA ALA A 10 -28.75 -52.94 52.84
C ALA A 10 -29.31 -51.54 52.52
N ILE A 11 -29.95 -51.27 51.38
CA ILE A 11 -30.81 -52.08 50.51
C ILE A 11 -30.66 -51.56 49.07
N GLY A 12 -30.67 -52.45 48.09
CA GLY A 12 -30.61 -52.09 46.67
C GLY A 12 -31.96 -51.74 46.07
N SER A 13 -31.90 -51.13 44.88
CA SER A 13 -32.92 -51.33 43.84
C SER A 13 -32.29 -51.14 42.47
N ALA A 14 -32.46 -52.16 41.65
CA ALA A 14 -32.14 -52.18 40.24
C ALA A 14 -33.15 -51.34 39.46
N SER A 15 -32.69 -50.62 38.43
CA SER A 15 -33.52 -50.29 37.29
C SER A 15 -32.66 -50.01 36.06
N GLY A 16 -32.97 -50.72 34.97
CA GLY A 16 -32.88 -50.19 33.62
C GLY A 16 -31.53 -50.31 32.93
N GLN A 17 -31.38 -51.37 32.15
CA GLN A 17 -30.47 -51.40 31.01
C GLN A 17 -31.15 -50.69 29.84
N GLU A 18 -30.51 -49.65 29.32
CA GLU A 18 -30.78 -49.12 27.98
C GLU A 18 -29.43 -49.06 27.25
N ASP A 19 -29.25 -49.96 26.30
CA ASP A 19 -28.10 -50.00 25.41
C ASP A 19 -28.14 -48.78 24.48
N ALA A 20 -27.26 -47.81 24.75
CA ALA A 20 -26.86 -46.79 23.79
C ALA A 20 -25.34 -46.88 23.62
N ALA A 21 -24.90 -47.53 22.54
CA ALA A 21 -23.60 -47.18 21.96
C ALA A 21 -23.63 -45.67 21.64
N ILE A 22 -22.52 -44.94 21.86
CA ILE A 22 -22.02 -43.81 21.03
C ILE A 22 -20.98 -42.97 21.84
N ILE A 23 -19.77 -42.90 21.27
CA ILE A 23 -18.58 -42.04 21.55
C ILE A 23 -17.70 -42.41 22.76
N ALA A 24 -16.58 -43.07 22.47
CA ALA A 24 -15.41 -43.07 23.35
C ALA A 24 -14.94 -41.62 23.62
N PRO A 25 -14.59 -41.24 24.86
CA PRO A 25 -14.11 -39.90 25.15
C PRO A 25 -12.86 -39.64 24.31
N ILE A 26 -12.97 -38.68 23.38
CA ILE A 26 -11.82 -38.12 22.68
C ILE A 26 -10.91 -37.58 23.77
N LYS A 27 -9.79 -38.26 24.06
CA LYS A 27 -8.72 -37.72 24.90
C LYS A 27 -8.37 -36.34 24.32
N PRO A 28 -8.54 -35.24 25.06
CA PRO A 28 -8.11 -33.94 24.56
C PRO A 28 -6.62 -34.05 24.25
N LEU A 29 -6.26 -33.76 23.00
CA LEU A 29 -4.87 -33.60 22.60
C LEU A 29 -4.22 -32.59 23.55
N PRO A 30 -2.92 -32.76 23.90
CA PRO A 30 -2.24 -31.81 24.76
C PRO A 30 -2.23 -30.45 24.04
N VAL A 31 -3.10 -29.55 24.48
CA VAL A 31 -3.06 -28.15 24.07
C VAL A 31 -1.73 -27.66 24.60
N LYS A 32 -0.75 -27.48 23.70
CA LYS A 32 0.51 -26.79 24.06
C LYS A 32 0.09 -25.47 24.70
N PRO A 33 0.49 -25.19 25.96
CA PRO A 33 0.16 -23.91 26.56
C PRO A 33 0.71 -22.82 25.64
N VAL A 34 -0.19 -22.03 25.07
CA VAL A 34 0.18 -20.81 24.36
C VAL A 34 0.77 -19.91 25.45
N LEU A 35 2.09 -19.93 25.61
CA LEU A 35 2.74 -19.03 26.55
C LEU A 35 2.30 -17.60 26.22
N PRO A 36 1.88 -16.79 27.22
CA PRO A 36 1.49 -15.41 26.98
C PRO A 36 2.65 -14.67 26.33
N ALA A 37 2.35 -13.89 25.28
CA ALA A 37 3.36 -13.06 24.64
C ALA A 37 4.00 -12.14 25.70
N ILE A 38 5.32 -12.26 25.88
CA ILE A 38 6.06 -11.48 26.88
C ILE A 38 6.10 -10.03 26.37
N THR A 39 5.39 -9.14 27.05
CA THR A 39 5.32 -7.70 26.75
C THR A 39 5.56 -6.91 28.03
N CYS A 40 5.79 -5.59 27.93
CA CYS A 40 5.98 -4.73 29.10
C CYS A 40 4.78 -4.71 30.08
N ALA A 41 3.60 -5.16 29.66
CA ALA A 41 2.46 -5.31 30.57
C ALA A 41 2.65 -6.42 31.61
N ASN A 42 3.46 -7.44 31.30
CA ASN A 42 3.64 -8.64 32.12
C ASN A 42 5.07 -8.76 32.69
N VAL A 43 5.93 -7.77 32.48
CA VAL A 43 7.34 -7.78 32.93
C VAL A 43 7.50 -6.89 34.15
N LEU A 44 8.01 -7.48 35.24
CA LEU A 44 8.39 -6.76 36.45
C LEU A 44 9.88 -6.40 36.38
N CYS A 45 10.17 -5.13 36.09
CA CYS A 45 11.53 -4.62 36.12
C CYS A 45 11.97 -4.31 37.57
N ILE A 46 13.21 -4.63 37.93
CA ILE A 46 13.76 -4.44 39.29
C ILE A 46 14.16 -2.97 39.48
N MET A 47 13.83 -2.39 40.65
CA MET A 47 14.18 -1.06 41.20
C MET A 47 14.56 0.06 40.20
N ASN A 48 13.76 1.12 40.16
CA ASN A 48 14.01 2.35 39.40
C ASN A 48 14.31 2.14 37.92
N SER A 49 13.57 1.24 37.29
CA SER A 49 13.67 0.95 35.86
C SER A 49 12.31 1.07 35.17
N THR A 50 12.34 1.44 33.89
CA THR A 50 11.18 1.55 33.02
C THR A 50 11.23 0.45 31.97
N CYS A 51 10.08 -0.16 31.67
CA CYS A 51 10.00 -1.15 30.61
C CYS A 51 9.75 -0.46 29.26
N VAL A 52 10.58 -0.76 28.27
CA VAL A 52 10.37 -0.37 26.88
C VAL A 52 10.30 -1.59 25.99
N MET A 53 9.47 -1.50 24.95
CA MET A 53 9.43 -2.51 23.89
C MET A 53 10.45 -2.14 22.81
N TYR A 54 11.30 -3.07 22.41
CA TYR A 54 12.28 -2.90 21.34
C TYR A 54 12.14 -3.98 20.27
N GLU A 55 12.55 -3.65 19.05
CA GLU A 55 12.64 -4.56 17.91
C GLU A 55 13.98 -5.29 17.98
N ALA A 56 13.94 -6.59 18.30
CA ALA A 56 15.14 -7.44 18.29
C ALA A 56 15.59 -7.74 16.86
N LEU A 57 16.84 -8.19 16.69
CA LEU A 57 17.43 -8.52 15.37
C LEU A 57 16.62 -9.57 14.58
N ASN A 58 15.83 -10.39 15.28
CA ASN A 58 14.93 -11.37 14.68
C ASN A 58 13.57 -10.78 14.25
N GLY A 59 13.41 -9.46 14.28
CA GLY A 59 12.18 -8.74 13.93
C GLY A 59 11.04 -8.87 14.93
N LYS A 60 11.26 -9.52 16.08
CA LYS A 60 10.23 -9.65 17.13
C LYS A 60 10.37 -8.53 18.15
N MET A 61 9.23 -7.98 18.55
CA MET A 61 9.17 -7.05 19.67
C MET A 61 9.43 -7.80 20.98
N LYS A 62 10.35 -7.30 21.78
CA LYS A 62 10.68 -7.83 23.11
C LYS A 62 10.69 -6.70 24.15
N PRO A 63 10.35 -6.98 25.41
CA PRO A 63 10.50 -6.02 26.49
C PRO A 63 11.96 -5.93 26.97
N TYR A 64 12.36 -4.74 27.40
CA TYR A 64 13.66 -4.46 28.03
C TYR A 64 13.49 -3.49 29.19
N CYS A 65 14.17 -3.74 30.30
CA CYS A 65 14.17 -2.88 31.47
C CYS A 65 15.34 -1.89 31.40
N LEU A 66 15.03 -0.60 31.24
CA LEU A 66 16.02 0.49 31.20
C LEU A 66 16.04 1.23 32.53
N PRO A 67 17.20 1.73 33.00
CA PRO A 67 17.24 2.63 34.15
C PRO A 67 16.34 3.86 33.94
N ILE A 68 15.69 4.38 34.99
CA ILE A 68 14.81 5.56 34.91
C ILE A 68 15.53 6.78 34.32
N ASP A 69 16.80 6.97 34.63
CA ASP A 69 17.59 8.13 34.16
C ASP A 69 18.08 8.00 32.72
N TYR A 70 17.77 6.89 32.04
CA TYR A 70 18.21 6.64 30.68
C TYR A 70 17.40 7.46 29.66
N LYS A 71 18.01 8.52 29.14
CA LYS A 71 17.37 9.49 28.23
C LYS A 71 17.38 9.07 26.76
N ASN A 72 18.22 8.11 26.36
CA ASN A 72 18.33 7.68 24.96
C ASN A 72 17.20 6.70 24.60
N THR A 73 15.96 7.18 24.71
CA THR A 73 14.74 6.42 24.40
C THR A 73 13.86 7.20 23.44
N CYS A 74 12.86 6.51 22.87
CA CYS A 74 11.85 7.15 22.06
C CYS A 74 10.96 8.15 22.82
N ALA A 75 10.96 8.14 24.16
CA ALA A 75 10.25 9.14 24.96
C ALA A 75 10.89 10.54 24.84
N TYR A 76 12.21 10.60 24.67
CA TYR A 76 12.97 11.86 24.59
C TYR A 76 13.50 12.15 23.18
N THR A 77 13.37 11.23 22.23
CA THR A 77 13.84 11.40 20.85
C THR A 77 12.78 12.05 19.97
N LYS A 78 13.10 13.21 19.39
CA LYS A 78 12.23 13.91 18.43
C LYS A 78 12.53 13.46 17.01
N CYS A 79 11.65 12.65 16.43
CA CYS A 79 11.68 12.30 15.01
C CYS A 79 10.89 13.31 14.17
N LYS A 80 11.06 13.27 12.84
CA LYS A 80 10.23 14.07 11.92
C LYS A 80 8.76 13.60 11.97
N CYS A 81 7.82 14.47 11.59
CA CYS A 81 6.38 14.18 11.63
C CYS A 81 5.98 12.91 10.85
N PHE A 82 6.69 12.59 9.77
CA PHE A 82 6.45 11.41 8.92
C PHE A 82 7.21 10.15 9.39
N GLU A 83 7.91 10.24 10.51
CA GLU A 83 8.67 9.15 11.10
C GLU A 83 7.99 8.67 12.39
N LYS A 84 8.23 7.41 12.72
CA LYS A 84 7.96 6.82 14.02
C LYS A 84 9.30 6.49 14.66
N CYS A 85 9.43 6.78 15.94
CA CYS A 85 10.56 6.28 16.71
C CYS A 85 10.32 4.82 17.07
N VAL A 86 11.32 3.97 16.84
CA VAL A 86 11.32 2.56 17.24
C VAL A 86 12.60 2.29 18.01
N MET A 87 12.49 1.70 19.21
CA MET A 87 13.66 1.21 19.94
C MET A 87 14.19 -0.04 19.24
N VAL A 88 15.48 -0.10 18.92
CA VAL A 88 16.10 -1.20 18.18
C VAL A 88 17.27 -1.79 18.95
N GLU A 89 17.45 -3.11 18.82
CA GLU A 89 18.61 -3.81 19.36
C GLU A 89 19.89 -3.37 18.65
N VAL A 90 20.96 -3.17 19.41
CA VAL A 90 22.29 -2.81 18.90
C VAL A 90 23.33 -3.80 19.40
N THR A 91 24.34 -4.03 18.58
CA THR A 91 25.57 -4.71 18.99
C THR A 91 26.51 -3.66 19.58
N CYS A 92 26.96 -3.87 20.82
CA CYS A 92 27.89 -2.97 21.47
C CYS A 92 29.10 -3.73 22.02
N VAL A 93 30.24 -3.04 22.11
CA VAL A 93 31.52 -3.65 22.49
C VAL A 93 31.64 -3.85 24.00
N THR A 94 30.94 -3.02 24.79
CA THR A 94 30.99 -3.03 26.26
C THR A 94 29.58 -3.06 26.86
N THR A 95 29.30 -4.03 27.72
CA THR A 95 28.00 -4.15 28.42
C THR A 95 27.87 -3.16 29.59
N PRO A 96 26.66 -2.66 29.91
CA PRO A 96 25.36 -3.06 29.37
C PRO A 96 25.01 -2.43 28.01
N CYS A 97 24.56 -3.25 27.05
CA CYS A 97 24.03 -2.78 25.76
C CYS A 97 22.54 -2.45 25.90
N TYR A 98 22.20 -1.18 25.80
CA TYR A 98 20.81 -0.72 25.81
C TYR A 98 20.28 -0.56 24.38
N PRO A 99 19.00 -0.90 24.13
CA PRO A 99 18.33 -0.54 22.89
C PRO A 99 18.39 0.97 22.64
N VAL A 100 18.49 1.36 21.38
CA VAL A 100 18.59 2.77 20.96
C VAL A 100 17.40 3.19 20.10
N PRO A 101 17.02 4.48 20.09
CA PRO A 101 15.93 4.98 19.27
C PRO A 101 16.37 5.15 17.81
N GLU A 102 15.60 4.60 16.87
CA GLU A 102 15.77 4.81 15.42
C GLU A 102 14.48 5.43 14.85
N CYS A 103 14.60 6.58 14.17
CA CYS A 103 13.48 7.19 13.45
C CYS A 103 13.29 6.47 12.10
N ARG A 104 12.14 5.80 11.93
CA ARG A 104 11.78 5.07 10.71
C ARG A 104 10.53 5.68 10.07
N PRO A 105 10.40 5.75 8.74
CA PRO A 105 9.18 6.26 8.10
C PRO A 105 7.91 5.51 8.55
N ARG A 106 6.80 6.24 8.78
CA ARG A 106 5.49 5.64 9.05
C ARG A 106 4.94 5.02 7.77
N ARG A 107 4.59 3.73 7.79
CA ARG A 107 3.83 3.09 6.71
C ARG A 107 2.39 3.58 6.76
N ILE A 108 2.06 4.58 5.95
CA ILE A 108 0.66 4.92 5.66
C ILE A 108 0.15 3.83 4.72
N VAL A 109 -0.47 2.79 5.27
CA VAL A 109 -1.29 1.87 4.47
C VAL A 109 -2.47 2.73 4.00
N ARG A 110 -2.49 3.13 2.72
CA ARG A 110 -3.69 3.78 2.17
C ARG A 110 -4.85 2.81 2.36
N PRO A 111 -5.99 3.23 2.93
CA PRO A 111 -7.20 2.43 2.84
C PRO A 111 -7.47 2.13 1.36
N PRO A 112 -8.07 0.97 1.03
CA PRO A 112 -8.48 0.68 -0.34
C PRO A 112 -9.32 1.85 -0.83
N ILE A 113 -8.85 2.51 -1.90
CA ILE A 113 -9.62 3.55 -2.56
C ILE A 113 -10.85 2.84 -3.13
N LYS A 114 -12.00 2.95 -2.45
CA LYS A 114 -13.27 2.63 -3.08
C LYS A 114 -13.40 3.61 -4.25
N PRO A 115 -13.61 3.14 -5.49
CA PRO A 115 -13.82 4.03 -6.62
C PRO A 115 -14.99 4.96 -6.29
N LEU A 116 -14.75 6.26 -6.42
CA LEU A 116 -15.75 7.29 -6.21
C LEU A 116 -16.84 7.11 -7.28
N PRO A 117 -18.13 7.05 -6.92
CA PRO A 117 -19.23 7.08 -7.89
C PRO A 117 -19.13 8.36 -8.73
N THR A 118 -19.06 8.20 -10.05
CA THR A 118 -19.17 9.30 -11.00
C THR A 118 -20.63 9.69 -11.14
N ASP A 119 -21.13 10.52 -10.23
CA ASP A 119 -22.37 11.26 -10.44
C ASP A 119 -22.06 12.58 -11.19
N PRO A 120 -22.82 12.96 -12.22
CA PRO A 120 -22.63 14.24 -12.91
C PRO A 120 -22.96 15.42 -11.99
N LEU A 121 -21.98 16.31 -11.77
CA LEU A 121 -22.18 17.57 -11.06
C LEU A 121 -23.04 18.54 -11.89
N PRO A 122 -24.09 19.16 -11.32
CA PRO A 122 -24.83 20.22 -11.98
C PRO A 122 -24.02 21.53 -12.02
N ILE A 123 -24.17 22.26 -13.12
CA ILE A 123 -23.58 23.57 -13.36
C ILE A 123 -24.31 24.60 -12.47
N GLY A 124 -23.72 24.95 -11.34
CA GLY A 124 -24.20 26.00 -10.45
C GLY A 124 -23.05 26.92 -10.03
N ARG A 125 -23.05 28.17 -10.53
CA ARG A 125 -22.14 29.23 -10.08
C ARG A 125 -22.44 29.57 -8.61
N LYS A 126 -21.46 29.40 -7.71
CA LYS A 126 -21.44 30.09 -6.41
C LYS A 126 -20.16 30.94 -6.31
N LYS A 127 -20.37 32.21 -5.92
CA LYS A 127 -19.33 33.21 -5.64
C LYS A 127 -18.40 32.70 -4.54
N ARG A 128 -17.10 32.99 -4.69
CA ARG A 128 -16.09 32.76 -3.65
C ARG A 128 -16.35 33.73 -2.50
N GLN A 129 -16.86 33.22 -1.38
CA GLN A 129 -16.71 33.88 -0.09
C GLN A 129 -15.26 33.60 0.36
N ALA A 130 -14.51 34.67 0.65
CA ALA A 130 -13.20 34.54 1.27
C ALA A 130 -13.44 34.25 2.75
N ASP A 131 -13.33 32.97 3.12
CA ASP A 131 -13.36 32.56 4.51
C ASP A 131 -11.94 32.61 5.08
N ASP A 132 -11.87 33.27 6.24
CA ASP A 132 -10.73 33.63 7.07
C ASP A 132 -9.80 32.44 7.38
N LEU A 133 -8.50 32.61 7.14
CA LEU A 133 -7.48 31.56 7.27
C LEU A 133 -7.01 31.48 8.73
N SER A 134 -7.68 30.66 9.53
CA SER A 134 -7.25 30.32 10.89
C SER A 134 -5.99 29.44 10.84
N LEU A 135 -4.91 29.93 11.45
CA LEU A 135 -3.58 29.34 11.51
C LEU A 135 -3.48 28.24 12.58
N ASP A 136 -4.23 27.14 12.47
CA ASP A 136 -4.09 25.99 13.40
C ASP A 136 -4.42 24.61 12.78
N ASN A 137 -4.62 24.52 11.46
CA ASN A 137 -4.86 23.26 10.78
C ASN A 137 -3.65 22.89 9.90
N PRO A 138 -2.98 21.74 10.10
CA PRO A 138 -2.01 21.24 9.14
C PRO A 138 -2.71 21.06 7.81
N LEU A 139 -2.25 21.79 6.80
CA LEU A 139 -2.74 21.67 5.43
C LEU A 139 -2.82 20.18 5.06
N PRO A 140 -3.91 19.72 4.41
CA PRO A 140 -3.98 18.36 3.93
C PRO A 140 -2.77 18.12 3.04
N VAL A 141 -1.91 17.17 3.42
CA VAL A 141 -0.73 16.79 2.64
C VAL A 141 -1.24 16.19 1.35
N VAL A 142 -1.38 17.03 0.33
CA VAL A 142 -1.77 16.60 -1.00
C VAL A 142 -0.67 15.65 -1.47
N PRO A 143 -0.99 14.42 -1.91
CA PRO A 143 0.00 13.54 -2.50
C PRO A 143 0.60 14.26 -3.71
N VAL A 144 1.83 14.75 -3.59
CA VAL A 144 2.51 15.40 -4.70
C VAL A 144 2.85 14.28 -5.69
N ASN A 145 2.29 14.33 -6.89
CA ASN A 145 2.64 13.40 -7.95
C ASN A 145 4.03 13.81 -8.48
N PRO A 146 5.06 12.94 -8.42
CA PRO A 146 6.40 13.28 -8.90
C PRO A 146 6.43 13.75 -10.37
N CYS A 147 5.49 13.27 -11.19
CA CYS A 147 5.35 13.72 -12.58
C CYS A 147 4.89 15.18 -12.74
N ASP A 148 4.31 15.81 -11.72
CA ASP A 148 3.88 17.22 -11.79
C ASP A 148 5.09 18.17 -11.87
N THR A 149 6.26 17.69 -11.45
CA THR A 149 7.51 18.46 -11.44
C THR A 149 8.44 18.15 -12.60
N VAL A 150 8.23 17.04 -13.31
CA VAL A 150 9.09 16.58 -14.40
C VAL A 150 8.55 17.11 -15.73
N LYS A 151 9.37 17.89 -16.43
CA LYS A 151 9.10 18.32 -17.81
C LYS A 151 9.77 17.35 -18.78
N CYS A 152 8.98 16.41 -19.31
CA CYS A 152 9.46 15.48 -20.33
C CYS A 152 9.62 16.16 -21.70
N ALA A 153 10.50 15.62 -22.54
CA ALA A 153 10.70 16.10 -23.91
C ALA A 153 9.44 15.86 -24.76
N ALA A 154 9.33 16.58 -25.87
CA ALA A 154 8.22 16.41 -26.78
C ALA A 154 8.19 14.97 -27.35
N GLY A 155 6.97 14.41 -27.49
CA GLY A 155 6.79 13.00 -27.84
C GLY A 155 6.94 11.99 -26.69
N THR A 156 7.23 12.46 -25.47
CA THR A 156 7.34 11.60 -24.27
C THR A 156 6.34 11.97 -23.18
N GLN A 157 5.94 10.99 -22.38
CA GLN A 157 5.05 11.15 -21.22
C GLN A 157 5.74 10.70 -19.94
N CYS A 158 5.40 11.34 -18.83
CA CYS A 158 5.88 10.89 -17.52
C CYS A 158 5.07 9.67 -17.06
N VAL A 159 5.76 8.58 -16.79
CA VAL A 159 5.22 7.34 -16.23
C VAL A 159 5.87 7.13 -14.87
N LEU A 160 5.04 6.86 -13.85
CA LEU A 160 5.52 6.51 -12.52
C LEU A 160 5.84 5.02 -12.47
N HIS A 161 7.07 4.69 -12.11
CA HIS A 161 7.51 3.32 -11.84
C HIS A 161 7.62 3.07 -10.35
N ASP A 162 7.29 1.85 -9.94
CA ASP A 162 7.49 1.42 -8.56
C ASP A 162 8.99 1.35 -8.26
N ALA A 163 9.41 2.01 -7.18
CA ALA A 163 10.79 1.97 -6.73
C ALA A 163 11.06 0.70 -5.91
N VAL A 164 12.15 0.00 -6.22
CA VAL A 164 12.66 -1.07 -5.36
C VAL A 164 13.43 -0.42 -4.22
N CYS A 165 12.80 -0.31 -3.05
CA CYS A 165 13.43 0.24 -1.86
C CYS A 165 13.54 -0.80 -0.74
N ARG A 166 14.56 -0.65 0.11
CA ARG A 166 14.83 -1.58 1.21
C ARG A 166 13.72 -1.60 2.27
N ARG A 167 12.94 -0.52 2.41
CA ARG A 167 11.83 -0.39 3.36
C ARG A 167 10.67 0.44 2.76
N PRO A 168 9.47 -0.13 2.52
CA PRO A 168 8.30 0.62 2.02
C PRO A 168 7.65 1.52 3.10
N PRO A 169 6.88 2.57 2.70
CA PRO A 169 6.44 2.88 1.33
C PRO A 169 7.51 3.62 0.53
N CYS A 170 7.74 3.18 -0.71
CA CYS A 170 8.67 3.85 -1.61
C CYS A 170 7.93 4.96 -2.37
N ASN A 171 8.58 6.11 -2.57
CA ASN A 171 8.08 7.09 -3.53
C ASN A 171 8.29 6.52 -4.94
N PRO A 172 7.28 6.57 -5.83
CA PRO A 172 7.46 6.12 -7.20
C PRO A 172 8.44 7.03 -7.95
N ILE A 173 9.19 6.43 -8.87
CA ILE A 173 10.21 7.14 -9.66
C ILE A 173 9.54 7.63 -10.95
N PRO A 174 9.57 8.94 -11.24
CA PRO A 174 9.11 9.45 -12.53
C PRO A 174 10.13 9.12 -13.62
N SER A 175 9.65 8.54 -14.72
CA SER A 175 10.43 8.26 -15.93
C SER A 175 9.73 8.84 -17.15
N CYS A 176 10.50 9.42 -18.09
CA CYS A 176 9.96 9.90 -19.35
C CYS A 176 10.05 8.81 -20.40
N GLU A 177 8.91 8.37 -20.93
CA GLU A 177 8.81 7.31 -21.92
C GLU A 177 8.13 7.79 -23.20
N PRO A 178 8.45 7.22 -24.38
CA PRO A 178 7.75 7.54 -25.62
C PRO A 178 6.24 7.27 -25.51
N ILE A 179 5.42 8.22 -25.98
CA ILE A 179 3.96 8.06 -26.00
C ILE A 179 3.60 6.93 -26.98
N ARG A 180 2.88 5.92 -26.48
CA ARG A 180 2.38 4.81 -27.30
C ARG A 180 0.90 5.02 -27.59
N CYS A 181 0.54 4.94 -28.86
CA CYS A 181 -0.86 5.04 -29.29
C CYS A 181 -1.62 3.74 -29.01
N PRO A 182 -2.92 3.83 -28.62
CA PRO A 182 -3.70 2.67 -28.22
C PRO A 182 -4.06 1.75 -29.39
N GLU A 183 -4.27 2.32 -30.58
CA GLU A 183 -4.67 1.56 -31.77
C GLU A 183 -3.48 1.12 -32.61
N LYS A 184 -3.65 0.00 -33.30
CA LYS A 184 -2.62 -0.51 -34.24
C LYS A 184 -2.44 0.47 -35.40
N ASN A 185 -1.21 0.52 -35.91
CA ASN A 185 -0.82 1.36 -37.04
C ASN A 185 -1.01 2.88 -36.82
N GLN A 186 -0.98 3.31 -35.56
CA GLN A 186 -0.88 4.71 -35.19
C GLN A 186 0.53 5.08 -34.73
N GLU A 187 0.87 6.34 -34.91
CA GLU A 187 2.07 6.97 -34.38
C GLU A 187 1.71 8.28 -33.69
N TRP A 188 2.47 8.62 -32.65
CA TRP A 188 2.33 9.91 -31.98
C TRP A 188 3.03 10.98 -32.82
N LEU A 189 2.31 12.05 -33.14
CA LEU A 189 2.87 13.23 -33.78
C LEU A 189 2.67 14.42 -32.85
N GLU A 190 3.71 15.24 -32.69
CA GLU A 190 3.62 16.51 -31.96
C GLU A 190 2.77 17.55 -32.71
N CYS A 191 2.74 17.45 -34.03
CA CYS A 191 2.06 18.37 -34.92
C CYS A 191 1.39 17.56 -36.04
N GLY A 192 0.24 16.94 -35.74
CA GLY A 192 -0.54 16.21 -36.74
C GLY A 192 -1.85 16.94 -37.15
N PRO A 193 -2.43 16.57 -38.30
CA PRO A 193 -3.61 17.23 -38.87
C PRO A 193 -4.90 16.79 -38.15
N PHE A 194 -5.23 17.43 -37.04
CA PHE A 194 -6.38 17.07 -36.20
C PHE A 194 -7.73 17.24 -36.91
N PHE A 195 -7.92 18.34 -37.63
CA PHE A 195 -9.17 18.64 -38.34
C PHE A 195 -9.28 17.93 -39.69
N CYS A 196 -8.23 17.24 -40.12
CA CYS A 196 -8.14 16.63 -41.43
C CYS A 196 -7.39 15.30 -41.36
N PRO A 197 -7.94 14.32 -40.64
CA PRO A 197 -7.38 12.97 -40.66
C PRO A 197 -7.57 12.37 -42.06
N LYS A 198 -6.53 11.73 -42.59
CA LYS A 198 -6.62 10.99 -43.85
C LYS A 198 -7.62 9.84 -43.70
N ARG A 199 -8.74 9.89 -44.41
CA ARG A 199 -9.73 8.80 -44.47
C ARG A 199 -9.55 7.96 -45.72
N CYS A 200 -9.84 6.67 -45.61
CA CYS A 200 -9.71 5.75 -46.74
C CYS A 200 -10.67 6.14 -47.88
N GLY A 201 -10.16 6.21 -49.11
CA GLY A 201 -10.95 6.57 -50.30
C GLY A 201 -11.24 8.07 -50.46
N GLN A 202 -10.63 8.93 -49.63
CA GLN A 202 -10.61 10.38 -49.86
C GLN A 202 -9.24 10.81 -50.38
N GLU A 203 -9.25 11.68 -51.39
CA GLU A 203 -8.03 12.33 -51.87
C GLU A 203 -7.47 13.26 -50.79
N GLN A 204 -6.14 13.39 -50.72
CA GLN A 204 -5.47 14.15 -49.67
C GLN A 204 -5.77 15.64 -49.84
N VAL A 205 -6.78 16.13 -49.13
CA VAL A 205 -7.15 17.55 -49.13
C VAL A 205 -5.99 18.36 -48.53
N MET A 206 -5.62 19.46 -49.20
CA MET A 206 -4.70 20.47 -48.66
C MET A 206 -5.32 21.07 -47.40
N CYS A 207 -4.81 20.66 -46.24
CA CYS A 207 -5.40 21.04 -44.97
C CYS A 207 -4.67 22.21 -44.34
N LYS A 208 -5.46 23.14 -43.79
CA LYS A 208 -4.95 24.33 -43.09
C LYS A 208 -4.03 23.87 -41.95
N ALA A 209 -2.90 24.53 -41.76
CA ALA A 209 -1.84 24.17 -40.82
C ALA A 209 -2.21 24.35 -39.33
N MET A 210 -3.40 23.90 -38.93
CA MET A 210 -3.80 23.76 -37.54
C MET A 210 -3.35 22.39 -37.06
N CYS A 211 -2.15 22.33 -36.50
CA CYS A 211 -1.64 21.09 -35.95
C CYS A 211 -1.86 20.99 -34.44
N ARG A 212 -2.08 19.75 -33.98
CA ARG A 212 -2.15 19.42 -32.56
C ARG A 212 -1.37 18.14 -32.28
N PRO A 213 -0.80 18.01 -31.07
CA PRO A 213 -0.21 16.76 -30.64
C PRO A 213 -1.29 15.68 -30.48
N GLY A 214 -1.00 14.46 -30.93
CA GLY A 214 -1.96 13.36 -30.92
C GLY A 214 -1.49 12.09 -31.61
N CYS A 215 -2.33 11.07 -31.57
CA CYS A 215 -2.14 9.82 -32.30
C CYS A 215 -2.77 9.90 -33.69
N PHE A 216 -1.98 9.62 -34.73
CA PHE A 216 -2.40 9.67 -36.12
C PHE A 216 -2.05 8.36 -36.83
N CYS A 217 -2.74 8.05 -37.93
CA CYS A 217 -2.39 6.86 -38.72
C CYS A 217 -0.98 7.03 -39.30
N LYS A 218 -0.17 5.96 -39.19
CA LYS A 218 1.15 5.90 -39.82
C LYS A 218 1.05 6.15 -41.32
N LYS A 219 2.13 6.61 -41.93
CA LYS A 219 2.26 6.66 -43.40
C LYS A 219 1.90 5.29 -44.01
N GLY A 220 1.09 5.28 -45.06
CA GLY A 220 0.54 4.06 -45.66
C GLY A 220 -0.78 3.56 -45.05
N PHE A 221 -1.28 4.19 -43.98
CA PHE A 221 -2.55 3.84 -43.34
C PHE A 221 -3.55 5.00 -43.42
N CYS A 222 -4.83 4.66 -43.42
CA CYS A 222 -5.95 5.60 -43.47
C CYS A 222 -7.00 5.25 -42.43
N LEU A 223 -7.74 6.26 -41.99
CA LEU A 223 -8.83 6.09 -41.03
C LEU A 223 -10.06 5.51 -41.75
N ASN A 224 -10.54 4.35 -41.30
CA ASN A 224 -11.78 3.77 -41.78
C ASN A 224 -13.02 4.43 -41.11
N LYS A 225 -14.23 4.05 -41.55
CA LYS A 225 -15.50 4.53 -40.97
C LYS A 225 -15.65 4.20 -39.47
N SER A 226 -14.94 3.19 -38.99
CA SER A 226 -14.91 2.78 -37.59
C SER A 226 -13.84 3.51 -36.76
N GLY A 227 -13.11 4.46 -37.33
CA GLY A 227 -12.05 5.21 -36.63
C GLY A 227 -10.71 4.46 -36.46
N LYS A 228 -10.50 3.36 -37.17
CA LYS A 228 -9.25 2.55 -37.11
C LYS A 228 -8.34 2.80 -38.30
N CYS A 229 -7.03 2.73 -38.05
CA CYS A 229 -6.01 2.85 -39.09
C CYS A 229 -5.82 1.51 -39.81
N VAL A 230 -6.34 1.44 -41.03
CA VAL A 230 -6.22 0.27 -41.91
C VAL A 230 -5.27 0.60 -43.07
N PRO A 231 -4.64 -0.42 -43.70
CA PRO A 231 -3.80 -0.19 -44.86
C PRO A 231 -4.57 0.59 -45.92
N ASP A 232 -3.98 1.68 -46.38
CA ASP A 232 -4.59 2.51 -47.40
C ASP A 232 -4.40 1.85 -48.76
N LYS A 233 -5.51 1.35 -49.33
CA LYS A 233 -5.53 0.71 -50.65
C LYS A 233 -5.12 1.67 -51.78
N ASN A 234 -5.21 2.98 -51.54
CA ASN A 234 -4.77 4.01 -52.50
C ASN A 234 -3.30 4.42 -52.28
N CYS A 235 -2.66 4.01 -51.18
CA CYS A 235 -1.25 4.31 -50.90
C CYS A 235 -0.30 3.29 -51.55
N GLY A 236 -0.65 2.90 -52.77
CA GLY A 236 0.08 2.03 -53.68
C GLY A 236 -0.03 2.45 -55.15
N ILE A 237 -0.46 3.69 -55.43
CA ILE A 237 -0.17 4.36 -56.69
C ILE A 237 0.31 5.77 -56.37
N LEU A 238 1.57 5.88 -55.98
CA LEU A 238 2.37 7.04 -56.35
C LEU A 238 3.64 6.47 -56.97
N ASN A 239 3.63 6.48 -58.30
CA ASN A 239 4.80 6.59 -59.14
C ASN A 239 5.73 7.67 -58.54
N GLU A 240 6.95 7.34 -58.14
CA GLU A 240 8.20 7.54 -58.90
C GLU A 240 9.38 6.98 -58.08
#